data_AF-A0A1I5WTT6-F1
#
_entry.id   AF-A0A1I5WTT6-F1
#
_cell.length_a   1.000
_cell.length_b   1.000
_cell.length_c   1.000
_cell.angle_alpha   90.00
_cell.angle_beta   90.00
_cell.angle_gamma   90.00
#
_symmetry.space_group_name_H-M   'P 1'
#
loop_
_entity.id
_entity.type
_entity.pdbx_description
1 polymer ?
#
loop_
_entity_poly.entity_id
_entity_poly.type
_entity_poly.pdbx_seq_one_letter_code
_entity_poly.pdbx_strand_id
1 'polypeptide(L)'
;MLFGKNKKIIDLISLQIKNDFAGFFDYCEADFKEIEKALFVEIINKERYIIEHYSVFNKKLNEFIKKEINTIFDMQNELNIKFKQKIWQEAKAILKQYVNSTIEEYKEKVNEIIDALFRPYDSKEKELLKNRFKVDLYDIDALILVAEEKSMTRKDKPEVQYQRRSLYISVFSLIVSIVSIILSVVGISGKK
;
A
#
# COMPACT_ATOMS: atom_id res chain seq x y z
N MET A 1 11.26 -20.00 -14.05
CA MET A 1 10.17 -18.99 -14.12
C MET A 1 9.85 -18.35 -12.76
N LEU A 2 10.82 -17.75 -12.06
CA LEU A 2 10.59 -17.07 -10.76
C LEU A 2 10.38 -15.54 -10.90
N PHE A 3 10.94 -14.91 -11.93
CA PHE A 3 10.82 -13.46 -12.16
C PHE A 3 9.39 -13.00 -12.49
N GLY A 4 8.60 -13.82 -13.19
CA GLY A 4 7.22 -13.46 -13.56
C GLY A 4 6.21 -13.49 -12.40
N LYS A 5 6.50 -14.21 -11.30
CA LYS A 5 5.57 -14.31 -10.15
C LYS A 5 5.69 -13.10 -9.22
N ASN A 6 6.92 -12.64 -8.96
CA ASN A 6 7.15 -11.46 -8.13
C ASN A 6 6.55 -10.20 -8.77
N LYS A 7 6.75 -10.01 -10.09
CA LYS A 7 6.21 -8.87 -10.81
C LYS A 7 4.68 -8.78 -10.69
N LYS A 8 3.97 -9.89 -10.88
CA LYS A 8 2.51 -9.94 -10.73
C LYS A 8 2.02 -9.58 -9.32
N ILE A 9 2.76 -9.96 -8.26
CA ILE A 9 2.41 -9.61 -6.88
C ILE A 9 2.58 -8.11 -6.65
N ILE A 10 3.67 -7.54 -7.16
CA ILE A 10 3.93 -6.10 -7.07
C ILE A 10 2.91 -5.29 -7.88
N ASP A 11 2.54 -5.76 -9.08
CA ASP A 11 1.50 -5.13 -9.88
C ASP A 11 0.15 -5.11 -9.14
N LEU A 12 -0.20 -6.21 -8.45
CA LEU A 12 -1.41 -6.29 -7.61
C LEU A 12 -1.36 -5.33 -6.42
N ILE A 13 -0.24 -5.28 -5.69
CA ILE A 13 -0.04 -4.35 -4.58
C ILE A 13 -0.15 -2.91 -5.06
N SER A 14 0.50 -2.59 -6.18
CA SER A 14 0.46 -1.25 -6.78
C SER A 14 -0.95 -0.83 -7.15
N LEU A 15 -1.73 -1.73 -7.76
CA LEU A 15 -3.12 -1.47 -8.12
C LEU A 15 -4.00 -1.27 -6.88
N GLN A 16 -3.81 -2.08 -5.84
CA GLN A 16 -4.58 -1.96 -4.60
C GLN A 16 -4.32 -0.60 -3.94
N ILE A 17 -3.04 -0.27 -3.71
CA ILE A 17 -2.63 1.03 -3.15
C ILE A 17 -3.21 2.17 -3.99
N LYS A 18 -3.09 2.12 -5.32
CA LYS A 18 -3.64 3.16 -6.20
C LYS A 18 -5.14 3.37 -5.99
N ASN A 19 -5.91 2.28 -5.94
CA ASN A 19 -7.37 2.35 -5.79
C ASN A 19 -7.75 2.88 -4.40
N ASP A 20 -7.07 2.44 -3.36
CA ASP A 20 -7.34 2.89 -2.00
C ASP A 20 -6.98 4.38 -1.82
N PHE A 21 -5.87 4.84 -2.41
CA PHE A 21 -5.50 6.25 -2.42
C PHE A 21 -6.48 7.12 -3.21
N ALA A 22 -7.07 6.61 -4.30
CA ALA A 22 -8.14 7.33 -5.00
C ALA A 22 -9.32 7.65 -4.06
N GLY A 23 -9.73 6.69 -3.22
CA GLY A 23 -10.76 6.93 -2.20
C GLY A 23 -10.31 7.88 -1.08
N PHE A 24 -9.02 7.94 -0.76
CA PHE A 24 -8.48 8.92 0.19
C PHE A 24 -8.47 10.34 -0.41
N PHE A 25 -8.26 10.50 -1.71
CA PHE A 25 -8.36 11.79 -2.39
C PHE A 25 -9.79 12.34 -2.35
N ASP A 26 -10.82 11.51 -2.47
CA ASP A 26 -12.21 11.95 -2.31
C ASP A 26 -12.45 12.57 -0.92
N TYR A 27 -11.82 12.03 0.12
CA TYR A 27 -11.83 12.63 1.46
C TYR A 27 -11.12 13.99 1.48
N CYS A 28 -9.93 14.10 0.88
CA CYS A 28 -9.21 15.37 0.78
C CYS A 28 -10.03 16.44 0.05
N GLU A 29 -10.75 16.10 -1.02
CA GLU A 29 -11.63 17.03 -1.73
C GLU A 29 -12.77 17.56 -0.87
N ALA A 30 -13.37 16.69 -0.04
CA ALA A 30 -14.41 17.13 0.90
C ALA A 30 -13.84 18.11 1.93
N ASP A 31 -12.65 17.83 2.45
CA ASP A 31 -11.92 18.68 3.39
C ASP A 31 -11.60 20.05 2.76
N PHE A 32 -11.12 20.09 1.52
CA PHE A 32 -10.88 21.34 0.79
C PHE A 32 -12.13 22.20 0.68
N LYS A 33 -13.29 21.60 0.37
CA LYS A 33 -14.58 22.31 0.29
C LYS A 33 -15.01 22.88 1.64
N GLU A 34 -14.68 22.21 2.75
CA GLU A 34 -14.93 22.72 4.10
C GLU A 34 -14.01 23.90 4.43
N ILE A 35 -12.71 23.78 4.12
CA ILE A 35 -11.72 24.85 4.25
C ILE A 35 -12.17 26.08 3.45
N GLU A 36 -12.54 25.92 2.18
CA GLU A 36 -13.05 27.02 1.36
C GLU A 36 -14.27 27.69 2.00
N LYS A 37 -15.30 26.92 2.39
CA LYS A 37 -16.52 27.46 3.02
C LYS A 37 -16.25 28.25 4.29
N ALA A 38 -15.47 27.68 5.21
CA ALA A 38 -15.16 28.32 6.48
C ALA A 38 -14.44 29.67 6.27
N LEU A 39 -13.60 29.76 5.24
CA LEU A 39 -12.83 30.96 4.93
C LEU A 39 -13.65 32.07 4.27
N PHE A 40 -14.79 31.73 3.63
CA PHE A 40 -15.79 32.69 3.10
C PHE A 40 -16.73 33.27 4.16
N VAL A 41 -16.98 32.58 5.29
CA VAL A 41 -18.06 32.92 6.26
C VAL A 41 -17.57 33.80 7.43
N GLU A 42 -16.37 34.39 7.36
CA GLU A 42 -15.84 35.32 8.39
C GLU A 42 -15.84 34.78 9.84
N ILE A 43 -15.56 33.49 10.04
CA ILE A 43 -15.32 33.00 11.40
C ILE A 43 -13.93 33.43 11.85
N ILE A 44 -13.90 34.21 12.93
CA ILE A 44 -12.70 34.71 13.61
C ILE A 44 -11.72 33.54 13.83
N ASN A 45 -10.49 33.73 13.33
CA ASN A 45 -9.31 32.85 13.41
C ASN A 45 -9.14 31.78 12.30
N LYS A 46 -9.16 32.23 11.04
CA LYS A 46 -8.83 31.45 9.82
C LYS A 46 -7.53 30.63 9.91
N GLU A 47 -6.52 31.15 10.60
CA GLU A 47 -5.25 30.45 10.83
C GLU A 47 -5.45 29.16 11.62
N ARG A 48 -6.15 29.25 12.76
CA ARG A 48 -6.40 28.11 13.61
C ARG A 48 -7.16 27.01 12.87
N TYR A 49 -8.12 27.40 12.03
CA TYR A 49 -8.91 26.45 11.24
C TYR A 49 -8.02 25.67 10.25
N ILE A 50 -7.18 26.35 9.46
CA ILE A 50 -6.25 25.69 8.53
C ILE A 50 -5.31 24.74 9.28
N ILE A 51 -4.78 25.17 10.44
CA ILE A 51 -3.89 24.33 11.27
C ILE A 51 -4.62 23.08 11.80
N GLU A 52 -5.87 23.22 12.22
CA GLU A 52 -6.69 22.09 12.69
C GLU A 52 -6.90 21.08 11.55
N HIS A 53 -7.21 21.53 10.33
CA HIS A 53 -7.35 20.65 9.18
C HIS A 53 -6.04 19.95 8.78
N TYR A 54 -4.88 20.63 8.86
CA TYR A 54 -3.57 19.97 8.71
C TYR A 54 -3.36 18.84 9.72
N SER A 55 -3.74 19.06 10.98
CA SER A 55 -3.64 18.04 12.03
C SER A 55 -4.56 16.84 11.75
N VAL A 56 -5.81 17.11 11.32
CA VAL A 56 -6.77 16.06 10.95
C VAL A 56 -6.28 15.27 9.74
N PHE A 57 -5.78 15.94 8.70
CA PHE A 57 -5.16 15.30 7.54
C PHE A 57 -4.01 14.38 7.96
N ASN A 58 -3.07 14.88 8.76
CA ASN A 58 -1.94 14.07 9.26
C ASN A 58 -2.42 12.83 10.01
N LYS A 59 -3.42 12.97 10.89
CA LYS A 59 -3.99 11.84 11.62
C LYS A 59 -4.62 10.82 10.67
N LYS A 60 -5.46 11.26 9.72
CA LYS A 60 -6.13 10.37 8.77
C LYS A 60 -5.15 9.69 7.83
N LEU A 61 -4.18 10.41 7.30
CA LEU A 61 -3.14 9.85 6.44
C LEU A 61 -2.34 8.76 7.18
N ASN A 62 -2.00 9.00 8.44
CA ASN A 62 -1.32 8.04 9.27
C ASN A 62 -2.16 6.77 9.57
N GLU A 63 -3.46 6.93 9.86
CA GLU A 63 -4.39 5.81 10.01
C GLU A 63 -4.53 5.02 8.70
N PHE A 64 -4.60 5.73 7.57
CA PHE A 64 -4.68 5.15 6.25
C PHE A 64 -3.42 4.33 5.90
N ILE A 65 -2.22 4.89 6.10
CA ILE A 65 -0.94 4.17 5.90
C ILE A 65 -0.91 2.87 6.70
N LYS A 66 -1.32 2.90 7.98
CA LYS A 66 -1.39 1.68 8.81
C LYS A 66 -2.35 0.66 8.24
N LYS A 67 -3.51 1.10 7.74
CA LYS A 67 -4.49 0.23 7.08
C LYS A 67 -3.88 -0.40 5.83
N GLU A 68 -3.23 0.38 4.96
CA GLU A 68 -2.62 -0.12 3.72
C GLU A 68 -1.53 -1.16 3.98
N ILE A 69 -0.67 -0.95 4.98
CA ILE A 69 0.34 -1.94 5.38
C ILE A 69 -0.32 -3.25 5.82
N ASN A 70 -1.41 -3.18 6.58
CA ASN A 70 -2.17 -4.37 6.99
C ASN A 70 -2.85 -5.03 5.78
N THR A 71 -3.42 -4.27 4.84
CA THR A 71 -4.00 -4.80 3.60
C THR A 71 -2.95 -5.58 2.80
N ILE A 72 -1.74 -5.04 2.64
CA ILE A 72 -0.64 -5.74 1.95
C ILE A 72 -0.28 -7.05 2.67
N PHE A 73 -0.26 -7.02 4.00
CA PHE A 73 -0.04 -8.21 4.82
C PHE A 73 -1.17 -9.24 4.68
N ASP A 74 -2.42 -8.80 4.59
CA ASP A 74 -3.57 -9.68 4.41
C ASP A 74 -3.62 -10.27 3.00
N MET A 75 -3.26 -9.50 1.97
CA MET A 75 -3.05 -10.02 0.61
C MET A 75 -2.00 -11.13 0.60
N GLN A 76 -0.88 -10.96 1.34
CA GLN A 76 0.09 -12.04 1.52
C GLN A 76 -0.58 -13.29 2.12
N ASN A 77 -1.44 -13.10 3.11
CA ASN A 77 -2.14 -14.18 3.81
C ASN A 77 -3.14 -14.92 2.91
N GLU A 78 -3.91 -14.19 2.12
CA GLU A 78 -4.91 -14.72 1.18
C GLU A 78 -4.25 -15.47 0.03
N LEU A 79 -3.19 -14.89 -0.54
CA LEU A 79 -2.39 -15.54 -1.58
C LEU A 79 -1.59 -16.73 -1.03
N ASN A 80 -1.50 -16.88 0.29
CA ASN A 80 -0.86 -17.99 0.97
C ASN A 80 0.59 -18.19 0.50
N ILE A 81 1.28 -17.07 0.33
CA ILE A 81 2.68 -17.00 -0.08
C ILE A 81 3.48 -16.25 0.96
N LYS A 82 4.74 -16.63 1.16
CA LYS A 82 5.65 -15.84 1.98
C LYS A 82 6.27 -14.78 1.09
N PHE A 83 6.04 -13.50 1.39
CA PHE A 83 6.74 -12.44 0.68
C PHE A 83 8.23 -12.50 1.03
N LYS A 84 9.07 -12.38 -0.01
CA LYS A 84 10.50 -12.18 0.17
C LYS A 84 10.75 -10.72 0.54
N GLN A 85 11.85 -10.45 1.22
CA GLN A 85 12.28 -9.09 1.60
C GLN A 85 12.22 -8.10 0.41
N LYS A 86 12.63 -8.55 -0.78
CA LYS A 86 12.54 -7.75 -2.01
C LYS A 86 11.11 -7.27 -2.34
N ILE A 87 10.08 -8.09 -2.11
CA ILE A 87 8.68 -7.71 -2.37
C ILE A 87 8.25 -6.63 -1.37
N TRP A 88 8.60 -6.78 -0.09
CA TRP A 88 8.32 -5.76 0.93
C TRP A 88 9.02 -4.44 0.65
N GLN A 89 10.28 -4.47 0.20
CA GLN A 89 11.01 -3.26 -0.20
C GLN A 89 10.37 -2.54 -1.39
N GLU A 90 9.90 -3.28 -2.39
CA GLU A 90 9.20 -2.69 -3.55
C GLU A 90 7.82 -2.14 -3.16
N ALA A 91 7.04 -2.88 -2.34
CA ALA A 91 5.77 -2.40 -1.80
C ALA A 91 5.93 -1.13 -0.95
N LYS A 92 6.99 -1.08 -0.13
CA LYS A 92 7.38 0.09 0.66
C LYS A 92 7.66 1.31 -0.23
N ALA A 93 8.41 1.12 -1.31
CA ALA A 93 8.73 2.21 -2.24
C ALA A 93 7.47 2.75 -2.91
N ILE A 94 6.56 1.87 -3.34
CA ILE A 94 5.27 2.25 -3.92
C ILE A 94 4.43 3.03 -2.90
N LEU A 95 4.26 2.51 -1.69
CA LEU A 95 3.48 3.19 -0.65
C LEU A 95 4.04 4.58 -0.34
N LYS A 96 5.36 4.71 -0.17
CA LYS A 96 6.01 6.01 0.05
C LYS A 96 5.77 6.98 -1.11
N GLN A 97 5.80 6.51 -2.35
CA GLN A 97 5.53 7.35 -3.51
C GLN A 97 4.12 7.94 -3.46
N TYR A 98 3.11 7.12 -3.20
CA TYR A 98 1.71 7.60 -3.11
C TYR A 98 1.49 8.52 -1.91
N VAL A 99 2.07 8.21 -0.75
CA VAL A 99 2.03 9.08 0.44
C VAL A 99 2.63 10.45 0.13
N ASN A 100 3.82 10.50 -0.45
CA ASN A 100 4.49 11.76 -0.79
C ASN A 100 3.67 12.56 -1.81
N SER A 101 3.14 11.89 -2.85
CA SER A 101 2.28 12.55 -3.84
C SER A 101 1.03 13.15 -3.20
N THR A 102 0.40 12.43 -2.27
CA THR A 102 -0.80 12.90 -1.56
C THR A 102 -0.50 14.12 -0.69
N ILE A 103 0.65 14.12 -0.01
CA ILE A 103 1.11 15.24 0.81
C ILE A 103 1.33 16.49 -0.03
N GLU A 104 2.06 16.35 -1.14
CA GLU A 104 2.36 17.49 -2.01
C GLU A 104 1.08 18.05 -2.63
N GLU A 105 0.18 17.20 -3.12
CA GLU A 105 -1.09 17.63 -3.70
C GLU A 105 -1.99 18.33 -2.67
N TYR A 106 -2.08 17.78 -1.45
CA TYR A 106 -2.85 18.39 -0.38
C TYR A 106 -2.28 19.76 0.03
N LYS A 107 -0.95 19.85 0.17
CA LYS A 107 -0.25 21.10 0.45
C LYS A 107 -0.49 22.15 -0.63
N GLU A 108 -0.37 21.74 -1.90
CA GLU A 108 -0.58 22.62 -3.05
C GLU A 108 -2.01 23.16 -3.05
N LYS A 109 -3.02 22.30 -2.89
CA LYS A 109 -4.43 22.71 -2.84
C LYS A 109 -4.73 23.68 -1.71
N VAL A 110 -4.23 23.42 -0.49
CA VAL A 110 -4.44 24.37 0.61
C VAL A 110 -3.71 25.69 0.37
N ASN A 111 -2.51 25.66 -0.23
CA ASN A 111 -1.81 26.88 -0.63
C ASN A 111 -2.56 27.67 -1.70
N GLU A 112 -3.19 27.01 -2.68
CA GLU A 112 -4.07 27.65 -3.67
C GLU A 112 -5.26 28.33 -3.01
N ILE A 113 -5.89 27.66 -2.03
CA ILE A 113 -7.00 28.23 -1.25
C ILE A 113 -6.54 29.45 -0.46
N ILE A 114 -5.39 29.36 0.24
CA ILE A 114 -4.76 30.50 0.93
C ILE A 114 -4.50 31.64 -0.07
N ASP A 115 -3.89 31.35 -1.22
CA ASP A 115 -3.60 32.34 -2.25
C ASP A 115 -4.85 33.05 -2.76
N ALA A 116 -5.94 32.31 -2.99
CA ALA A 116 -7.23 32.86 -3.43
C ALA A 116 -7.84 33.83 -2.40
N LEU A 117 -7.68 33.54 -1.11
CA LEU A 117 -8.27 34.33 -0.03
C LEU A 117 -7.52 35.61 0.28
N PHE A 118 -6.19 35.60 0.11
CA PHE A 118 -5.34 36.76 0.35
C PHE A 118 -5.02 37.53 -0.94
N ARG A 119 -5.76 37.34 -2.05
CA ARG A 119 -5.49 37.99 -3.36
C ARG A 119 -5.31 39.53 -3.33
N PRO A 120 -5.94 40.32 -2.44
CA PRO A 120 -5.65 41.75 -2.36
C PRO A 120 -4.52 42.12 -1.37
N TYR A 121 -3.96 41.18 -0.62
CA TYR A 121 -2.96 41.44 0.43
C TYR A 121 -1.78 40.48 0.37
N ASP A 122 -0.61 40.98 -0.01
CA ASP A 122 0.65 40.26 0.21
C ASP A 122 1.08 40.48 1.67
N SER A 123 0.62 39.59 2.56
CA SER A 123 0.81 39.72 4.00
C SER A 123 1.80 38.69 4.53
N LYS A 124 2.59 39.07 5.54
CA LYS A 124 3.46 38.12 6.28
C LYS A 124 2.67 36.92 6.84
N GLU A 125 1.39 37.11 7.13
CA GLU A 125 0.49 36.05 7.63
C GLU A 125 0.24 34.96 6.58
N LYS A 126 0.10 35.34 5.32
CA LYS A 126 -0.04 34.41 4.19
C LYS A 126 1.16 33.48 4.09
N GLU A 127 2.37 34.04 4.11
CA GLU A 127 3.62 33.25 4.09
C GLU A 127 3.79 32.40 5.35
N LEU A 128 3.42 32.92 6.53
CA LEU A 128 3.44 32.14 7.77
C LEU A 128 2.52 30.92 7.70
N LEU A 129 1.32 31.04 7.13
CA LEU A 129 0.38 29.94 6.97
C LEU A 129 0.88 28.86 6.01
N LYS A 130 1.44 29.26 4.87
CA LYS A 130 2.05 28.32 3.91
C LYS A 130 3.21 27.54 4.53
N ASN A 131 4.04 28.23 5.31
CA ASN A 131 5.20 27.63 5.98
C ASN A 131 4.85 26.80 7.22
N ARG A 132 3.60 26.85 7.71
CA ARG A 132 3.12 26.03 8.83
C ARG A 132 2.68 24.63 8.43
N PHE A 133 2.51 24.36 7.14
CA PHE A 133 2.24 23.00 6.70
C PHE A 133 3.43 22.10 7.05
N LYS A 134 3.18 21.18 7.97
CA LYS A 134 4.15 20.17 8.41
C LYS A 134 3.41 18.85 8.47
N VAL A 135 4.07 17.83 7.94
CA VAL A 135 3.56 16.48 7.96
C VAL A 135 4.37 15.68 8.95
N ASP A 136 3.73 15.31 10.05
CA ASP A 136 4.28 14.40 11.04
C ASP A 136 3.78 12.99 10.73
N LEU A 137 4.49 12.31 9.83
CA LEU A 137 4.22 10.91 9.53
C LEU A 137 4.77 10.01 10.63
N TYR A 138 4.05 8.92 10.93
CA TYR A 138 4.67 7.79 11.59
C TYR A 138 5.87 7.30 10.77
N ASP A 139 6.85 6.71 11.44
CA ASP A 139 7.93 6.03 10.76
C ASP A 139 7.37 4.82 9.98
N ILE A 140 7.09 5.06 8.69
CA ILE A 140 6.59 4.06 7.74
C ILE A 140 7.56 2.87 7.72
N ASP A 141 8.85 3.10 7.95
CA ASP A 141 9.86 2.05 7.94
C ASP A 141 9.69 1.13 9.14
N ALA A 142 9.45 1.69 10.32
CA ALA A 142 9.14 0.91 11.52
C ALA A 142 7.83 0.13 11.38
N LEU A 143 6.78 0.73 10.82
CA LEU A 143 5.49 0.06 10.63
C LEU A 143 5.59 -1.12 9.66
N ILE A 144 6.36 -0.96 8.57
CA ILE A 144 6.62 -2.03 7.61
C ILE A 144 7.49 -3.11 8.24
N LEU A 145 8.53 -2.76 9.01
CA LEU A 145 9.37 -3.74 9.71
C LEU A 145 8.54 -4.65 10.63
N VAL A 146 7.60 -4.07 11.39
CA VAL A 146 6.68 -4.85 12.23
C VAL A 146 5.81 -5.80 11.40
N ALA A 147 5.32 -5.37 10.23
CA ALA A 147 4.55 -6.22 9.32
C ALA A 147 5.42 -7.33 8.69
N GLU A 148 6.66 -7.02 8.33
CA GLU A 148 7.67 -7.97 7.85
C GLU A 148 7.95 -9.06 8.89
N GLU A 149 8.19 -8.68 10.15
CA GLU A 149 8.44 -9.62 11.25
C GLU A 149 7.25 -10.56 11.50
N LYS A 150 6.03 -10.02 11.47
CA LYS A 150 4.79 -10.81 11.53
C LYS A 150 4.69 -11.80 10.36
N SER A 151 5.19 -11.43 9.18
CA SER A 151 5.20 -12.28 7.99
C SER A 151 6.21 -13.42 8.13
N MET A 152 7.38 -13.14 8.72
CA MET A 152 8.44 -14.13 8.85
C MET A 152 8.12 -15.24 9.87
N THR A 153 7.37 -14.91 10.92
CA THR A 153 7.02 -15.80 12.04
C THR A 153 5.81 -16.70 11.79
N ARG A 154 5.07 -16.48 10.69
CA ARG A 154 3.90 -17.30 10.34
C ARG A 154 4.34 -18.70 9.86
N LYS A 155 3.89 -19.74 10.58
CA LYS A 155 3.94 -21.12 10.07
C LYS A 155 2.77 -21.32 9.10
N ASP A 156 3.01 -21.99 7.96
CA ASP A 156 1.96 -22.37 7.02
C ASP A 156 0.82 -23.06 7.78
N LYS A 157 -0.44 -22.65 7.54
CA LYS A 157 -1.61 -23.32 8.13
C LYS A 157 -1.56 -24.82 7.81
N PRO A 158 -1.94 -25.73 8.74
CA PRO A 158 -1.84 -27.17 8.53
C PRO A 158 -2.51 -27.63 7.23
N GLU A 159 -3.70 -27.11 6.92
CA GLU A 159 -4.47 -27.44 5.71
C GLU A 159 -3.72 -27.12 4.41
N VAL A 160 -2.98 -26.02 4.37
CA VAL A 160 -2.15 -25.65 3.22
C VAL A 160 -0.97 -26.60 3.08
N GLN A 161 -0.35 -26.99 4.19
CA GLN A 161 0.74 -27.98 4.16
C GLN A 161 0.22 -29.31 3.63
N TYR A 162 -1.00 -29.71 4.01
CA TYR A 162 -1.66 -30.90 3.48
C TYR A 162 -1.95 -30.79 1.98
N GLN A 163 -2.50 -29.67 1.49
CA GLN A 163 -2.75 -29.47 0.06
C GLN A 163 -1.46 -29.48 -0.77
N ARG A 164 -0.40 -28.82 -0.29
CA ARG A 164 0.92 -28.85 -0.94
C ARG A 164 1.53 -30.26 -0.94
N ARG A 165 1.46 -30.98 0.19
CA ARG A 165 1.90 -32.39 0.27
C ARG A 165 1.11 -33.29 -0.68
N SER A 166 -0.22 -33.15 -0.72
CA SER A 166 -1.08 -33.90 -1.63
C SER A 166 -0.74 -33.61 -3.09
N LEU A 167 -0.48 -32.35 -3.45
CA LEU A 167 -0.03 -31.97 -4.79
C LEU A 167 1.33 -32.59 -5.14
N TYR A 168 2.31 -32.53 -4.24
CA TYR A 168 3.62 -33.16 -4.45
C TYR A 168 3.51 -34.68 -4.62
N ILE A 169 2.69 -35.34 -3.80
CA ILE A 169 2.42 -36.79 -3.91
C ILE A 169 1.77 -37.10 -5.26
N SER A 170 0.79 -36.29 -5.68
CA SER A 170 0.08 -36.49 -6.95
C SER A 170 1.02 -36.36 -8.15
N VAL A 171 1.84 -35.30 -8.18
CA VAL A 171 2.85 -35.08 -9.23
C VAL A 171 3.90 -36.19 -9.23
N PHE A 172 4.36 -36.62 -8.06
CA PHE A 172 5.31 -37.73 -7.95
C PHE A 172 4.71 -39.04 -8.49
N SER A 173 3.45 -39.36 -8.15
CA SER A 173 2.77 -40.55 -8.66
C SER A 173 2.64 -40.53 -10.19
N LEU A 174 2.40 -39.35 -10.77
CA LEU A 174 2.31 -39.17 -12.21
C LEU A 174 3.67 -39.43 -12.89
N ILE A 175 4.76 -38.90 -12.33
CA ILE A 175 6.11 -39.13 -12.83
C ILE A 175 6.45 -40.62 -12.79
N VAL A 176 6.19 -41.29 -11.65
CA VAL A 176 6.42 -42.74 -11.51
C VAL A 176 5.63 -43.53 -12.54
N SER A 177 4.35 -43.19 -12.73
CA SER A 177 3.49 -43.87 -13.71
C SER A 177 4.02 -43.75 -15.14
N ILE A 178 4.48 -42.55 -15.53
CA ILE A 178 5.08 -42.32 -16.86
C ILE A 178 6.36 -43.14 -17.03
N VAL A 179 7.24 -43.16 -16.01
CA VAL A 179 8.48 -43.95 -16.05
C VAL A 179 8.18 -45.44 -16.16
N SER A 180 7.19 -45.96 -15.44
CA SER A 180 6.75 -47.36 -15.53
C SER A 180 6.22 -47.72 -16.93
N ILE A 181 5.47 -46.83 -17.57
CA ILE A 181 5.00 -47.02 -18.95
C ILE A 181 6.19 -47.10 -19.91
N ILE A 182 7.15 -46.16 -19.81
CA ILE A 182 8.34 -46.13 -20.66
C ILE A 182 9.15 -47.43 -20.51
N LEU A 183 9.44 -47.85 -19.28
CA LEU A 183 10.18 -49.09 -19.02
C LEU A 183 9.44 -50.34 -19.55
N SER A 184 8.11 -50.36 -19.47
CA SER A 184 7.30 -51.46 -20.01
C SER A 184 7.40 -51.54 -21.53
N VAL A 185 7.32 -50.40 -22.24
CA VAL A 185 7.43 -50.36 -23.70
C VAL A 185 8.85 -50.72 -24.17
N VAL A 186 9.88 -50.20 -23.51
CA VAL A 186 11.29 -50.51 -23.84
C VAL A 186 11.62 -51.97 -23.53
N GLY A 187 11.12 -52.53 -22.42
CA GLY A 187 11.31 -53.94 -22.06
C GLY A 187 10.61 -54.93 -23.02
N ILE A 188 9.53 -54.52 -23.68
CA ILE A 188 8.86 -55.31 -24.72
C ILE A 188 9.64 -55.27 -26.04
N SER A 189 10.26 -54.13 -26.40
CA SER A 189 11.08 -54.01 -27.61
C SER A 189 12.46 -54.67 -27.52
N GLY A 190 13.00 -54.91 -26.31
CA GLY A 190 14.30 -55.57 -26.12
C GLY A 190 14.28 -57.11 -26.15
N LYS A 191 13.11 -57.72 -26.35
CA LYS A 191 12.92 -59.19 -26.46
C LYS A 191 12.76 -59.72 -27.89
N LYS A 192 13.04 -58.89 -28.91
CA LYS A 192 13.11 -59.31 -30.32
C LYS A 192 14.54 -59.52 -30.78
#